data_AF-A0A7J9I0X7-F1
#
_entry.id   AF-A0A7J9I0X7-F1
#
_cell.length_a   1.000
_cell.length_b   1.000
_cell.length_c   1.000
_cell.angle_alpha   90.00
_cell.angle_beta   90.00
_cell.angle_gamma   90.00
#
_symmetry.space_group_name_H-M   'P 1'
#
loop_
_entity.id
_entity.type
_entity.pdbx_description
1 polymer ?
#
loop_
_entity_poly.entity_id
_entity_poly.type
_entity_poly.pdbx_seq_one_letter_code
_entity_poly.pdbx_strand_id
1 'polypeptide(L)' 'DIVNARIATITISQSQTGKTVEDKPEWKATVKNDCICTQSDLKLNYNGFQTVEEVESSMMSKSGGECLINNGGP' A
#
# COMPACT_ATOMS: atom_id res chain seq x y z
N ASP A 1 -25.43 3.46 24.38
CA ASP A 1 -24.04 3.96 24.45
C ASP A 1 -23.06 3.00 23.78
N ILE A 2 -22.68 3.28 22.53
CA ILE A 2 -21.57 2.59 21.85
C ILE A 2 -20.32 3.42 22.14
N VAL A 3 -19.76 3.24 23.33
CA VAL A 3 -18.56 3.98 23.74
C VAL A 3 -17.36 3.22 23.17
N ASN A 4 -16.71 3.83 22.18
CA ASN A 4 -15.48 3.40 21.48
C ASN A 4 -15.62 2.29 20.42
N ALA A 5 -16.11 2.65 19.24
CA ALA A 5 -15.74 1.98 18.00
C ALA A 5 -14.83 2.91 17.17
N ARG A 6 -13.54 2.58 17.06
CA ARG A 6 -12.66 3.14 16.03
C ARG A 6 -12.59 2.16 14.88
N ILE A 7 -13.19 2.51 13.74
CA ILE A 7 -12.89 1.84 12.49
C ILE A 7 -11.62 2.51 11.95
N ALA A 8 -10.47 1.84 12.07
CA ALA A 8 -9.27 2.22 11.34
C ALA A 8 -9.36 1.59 9.95
N THR A 9 -9.72 2.39 8.95
CA THR A 9 -9.83 1.91 7.57
C THR A 9 -8.60 2.31 6.78
N ILE A 10 -7.82 1.32 6.39
CA ILE A 10 -6.92 1.44 5.24
C ILE A 10 -7.61 0.80 4.05
N THR A 11 -7.79 1.57 2.98
CA THR A 11 -8.35 1.08 1.72
C THR A 11 -7.21 0.86 0.74
N ILE A 12 -7.16 -0.34 0.17
CA ILE A 12 -6.23 -0.68 -0.91
C ILE A 12 -7.07 -0.93 -2.16
N SER A 13 -6.72 -0.23 -3.24
CA SER A 13 -7.37 -0.40 -4.54
C SER A 13 -6.32 -0.57 -5.64
N GLN A 14 -6.69 -1.29 -6.68
CA GLN A 14 -5.83 -1.52 -7.84
C GLN A 14 -6.63 -1.37 -9.14
N SER A 15 -5.98 -0.82 -10.15
CA SER A 15 -6.54 -0.68 -11.50
C SER A 15 -5.45 -0.89 -12.53
N GLN A 16 -5.78 -1.51 -13.65
CA GLN A 16 -4.86 -1.60 -14.78
C GLN A 16 -4.69 -0.22 -15.42
N THR A 17 -3.47 0.11 -15.83
CA THR A 17 -3.21 1.38 -16.51
C THR A 17 -3.45 1.30 -18.02
N GLY A 18 -3.61 0.09 -18.56
CA GLY A 18 -3.72 -0.20 -19.99
C GLY A 18 -2.35 -0.36 -20.68
N LYS A 19 -1.25 -0.17 -19.96
CA LYS A 19 0.11 -0.41 -20.46
C LYS A 19 0.59 -1.82 -20.12
N THR A 20 1.66 -2.22 -20.81
CA THR A 20 2.39 -3.46 -20.54
C THR A 20 3.88 -3.16 -20.41
N VAL A 21 4.54 -3.79 -19.44
CA VAL A 21 5.99 -3.73 -19.22
C VAL A 21 6.52 -5.15 -19.16
N GLU A 22 7.49 -5.48 -20.02
CA GLU A 22 8.01 -6.85 -20.20
C GLU A 22 6.89 -7.90 -20.32
N ASP A 23 5.92 -7.65 -21.21
CA ASP A 23 4.77 -8.52 -21.48
C ASP A 23 3.84 -8.78 -20.27
N LYS A 24 3.97 -7.99 -19.19
CA LYS A 24 3.09 -8.03 -18.02
C LYS A 24 2.25 -6.76 -17.96
N PRO A 25 0.98 -6.84 -17.52
CA PRO A 25 0.14 -5.67 -17.35
C PRO A 25 0.69 -4.74 -16.26
N GLU A 26 0.72 -3.44 -16.53
CA GLU A 26 1.06 -2.42 -15.54
C GLU A 26 -0.17 -2.11 -14.67
N TRP A 27 0.04 -2.05 -13.36
CA TRP A 27 -1.00 -1.80 -12.37
C TRP A 27 -0.72 -0.54 -11.57
N LYS A 28 -1.75 0.29 -11.40
CA LYS A 28 -1.77 1.36 -10.41
C LYS A 28 -2.39 0.82 -9.12
N ALA A 29 -1.58 0.67 -8.09
CA ALA A 29 -2.04 0.44 -6.72
C ALA A 29 -2.20 1.76 -5.97
N THR A 30 -3.21 1.87 -5.12
CA THR A 30 -3.44 3.04 -4.27
C THR A 30 -3.76 2.57 -2.86
N VAL A 31 -2.94 3.00 -1.91
CA VAL A 31 -3.15 2.80 -0.48
C VAL A 31 -3.66 4.12 0.08
N LYS A 32 -4.81 4.08 0.76
CA LYS A 32 -5.48 5.25 1.31
C LYS A 32 -5.79 5.03 2.78
N ASN A 33 -5.38 5.97 3.62
CA ASN A 33 -5.86 6.06 5.00
C ASN A 33 -7.20 6.80 5.01
N ASP A 34 -8.29 6.05 5.10
CA ASP A 34 -9.65 6.60 5.21
C ASP A 34 -10.09 6.78 6.68
N CYS A 35 -9.20 6.55 7.63
CA CYS A 35 -9.49 6.85 9.03
C CYS A 35 -9.56 8.36 9.24
N ILE A 36 -10.43 8.77 10.18
CA ILE A 36 -10.39 10.10 10.80
C ILE A 36 -9.13 10.34 11.65
N CYS A 37 -8.17 9.43 11.62
CA CYS A 37 -7.01 9.35 12.48
C CYS A 37 -5.72 9.22 11.68
N THR A 38 -4.66 9.78 12.24
CA THR A 38 -3.29 9.53 11.79
C THR A 38 -2.93 8.06 12.01
N GLN A 39 -2.43 7.40 10.98
CA GLN A 39 -1.88 6.06 11.05
C GLN A 39 -0.45 6.11 10.53
N SER A 40 0.52 5.62 11.30
CA SER A 40 1.92 5.53 10.93
C SER A 40 2.36 4.07 10.93
N ASP A 41 3.55 3.79 10.40
CA ASP A 41 4.16 2.45 10.39
C ASP A 41 3.26 1.39 9.74
N LEU A 42 2.51 1.78 8.70
CA LEU A 42 1.70 0.85 7.92
C LEU A 42 2.62 -0.11 7.17
N LYS A 43 2.47 -1.40 7.48
CA LYS A 43 3.20 -2.49 6.83
C LYS A 43 2.24 -3.40 6.09
N LEU A 44 2.56 -3.68 4.82
CA LEU A 44 1.84 -4.65 4.02
C LEU A 44 2.70 -5.90 3.85
N ASN A 45 2.10 -7.06 3.98
CA ASN A 45 2.77 -8.28 3.58
C ASN A 45 2.94 -8.26 2.04
N TYR A 46 4.18 -8.37 1.53
CA TYR A 46 4.42 -8.33 0.09
C TYR A 46 4.35 -9.69 -0.58
N ASN A 47 3.99 -10.76 0.13
CA ASN A 47 3.79 -12.07 -0.46
C ASN A 47 2.74 -11.97 -1.58
N GLY A 48 3.16 -12.28 -2.82
CA GLY A 48 2.33 -12.15 -4.01
C GLY A 48 2.44 -10.80 -4.75
N PHE A 49 3.05 -9.77 -4.13
CA PHE A 49 3.42 -8.55 -4.84
C PHE A 49 4.74 -8.78 -5.60
N GLN A 50 4.64 -8.77 -6.92
CA GLN A 50 5.78 -8.85 -7.83
C GLN A 50 5.69 -7.70 -8.82
N THR A 51 6.81 -7.00 -9.00
CA THR A 51 6.92 -5.89 -9.93
C THR A 51 8.17 -6.07 -10.77
N VAL A 52 8.07 -5.70 -12.04
CA VAL A 52 9.23 -5.57 -12.96
C VAL A 52 9.88 -4.22 -12.76
N GLU A 53 9.05 -3.18 -12.61
CA GLU A 53 9.52 -1.82 -12.40
C GLU A 53 9.92 -1.60 -10.95
N GLU A 54 10.99 -0.83 -10.76
CA GLU A 54 11.40 -0.38 -9.43
C GLU A 54 10.30 0.53 -8.85
N VAL A 55 9.94 0.28 -7.59
CA VAL A 55 9.04 1.15 -6.85
C VAL A 55 9.90 2.06 -6.00
N GLU A 56 9.65 3.36 -6.10
CA GLU A 56 10.32 4.38 -5.29
C GLU A 56 10.30 4.03 -3.81
N SER A 57 11.48 3.97 -3.19
CA SER A 57 11.64 3.57 -1.78
C SER A 57 10.88 4.46 -0.80
N SER A 58 10.65 5.73 -1.18
CA SER A 58 9.83 6.68 -0.42
C SER A 58 8.35 6.29 -0.35
N MET A 59 7.85 5.56 -1.34
CA MET A 59 6.48 5.05 -1.39
C MET A 59 6.38 3.69 -0.72
N MET A 60 7.35 2.81 -0.97
CA MET A 60 7.36 1.45 -0.45
C MET A 60 8.78 0.92 -0.31
N SER A 61 9.16 0.51 0.91
CA SER A 61 10.45 -0.14 1.17
C SER A 61 10.27 -1.54 1.75
N LYS A 62 11.01 -2.52 1.22
CA LYS A 62 10.95 -3.93 1.67
C LYS A 62 11.81 -4.14 2.92
N SER A 63 11.28 -4.80 3.94
CA SER A 63 12.02 -5.22 5.14
C SER A 63 11.39 -6.47 5.76
N GLY A 64 12.18 -7.53 5.97
CA GLY A 64 11.78 -8.67 6.80
C GLY A 64 10.50 -9.42 6.40
N GLY A 65 10.12 -9.44 5.11
CA GLY A 65 8.88 -10.09 4.65
C GLY A 65 7.68 -9.14 4.52
N GLU A 66 7.86 -7.88 4.90
CA GLU A 66 6.86 -6.83 4.80
C GLU A 66 7.37 -5.65 3.97
N CYS A 67 6.46 -4.80 3.54
CA CYS A 67 6.72 -3.53 2.88
C CYS A 67 6.24 -2.41 3.79
N LEU A 68 7.14 -1.52 4.20
CA LEU A 68 6.81 -0.28 4.89
C LEU A 68 6.30 0.74 3.86
N ILE A 69 5.12 1.27 4.09
CA ILE A 69 4.48 2.25 3.21
C ILE A 69 4.83 3.67 3.66
N ASN A 70 5.06 4.57 2.70
CA ASN A 70 5.27 6.00 2.94
C ASN A 70 6.38 6.29 3.97
N ASN A 71 7.45 5.49 3.97
CA ASN A 71 8.53 5.55 4.98
C ASN A 71 8.06 5.50 6.45
N GLY A 72 6.90 4.88 6.71
CA GLY A 72 6.28 4.83 8.05
C GLY A 72 5.56 6.12 8.46
N GLY A 73 5.54 7.13 7.58
CA GLY A 73 4.80 8.37 7.79
C GLY A 73 3.29 8.22 7.56
N PRO A 74 2.51 9.19 8.05
CA PRO A 74 1.05 9.21 7.90
C PRO A 74 0.53 9.62 6.53
#